data_AF-A0A7U9QX44-F1
#
_entry.id   AF-A0A7U9QX44-F1
#
_cell.length_a   1.000
_cell.length_b   1.000
_cell.length_c   1.000
_cell.angle_alpha   90.00
_cell.angle_beta   90.00
_cell.angle_gamma   90.00
#
_symmetry.space_group_name_H-M   'P 1'
#
loop_
_entity.id
_entity.type
_entity.pdbx_description
1 polymer ?
#
loop_
_entity_poly.entity_id
_entity_poly.type
_entity_poly.pdbx_seq_one_letter_code
_entity_poly.pdbx_strand_id
1 'polypeptide(L)'
;MERDNFEKRTDTAEWLEFNEKRCLYEIERELAVYDIQLPDCSSEIKDIFNDTVELELAECGSGEEKTKGVRVRRDGTGRFTSIKNIRFCLWESIEEIFNLVCQIDNEALFYMTATHFLYMFIKKIGIELDKKQTAVIVALYQETKQREVTDENLEKVISRWLTQEGYQQMGIEEIQVEIKQLAKWGIIEIAYGRYLIAEKIY
;
A
#
# COMPACT_ATOMS: atom_id res chain seq x y z
N MET A 1 -9.10 15.14 -32.11
CA MET A 1 -7.75 15.48 -31.67
C MET A 1 -7.93 16.55 -30.61
N GLU A 2 -8.09 16.16 -29.37
CA GLU A 2 -8.07 17.06 -28.22
C GLU A 2 -7.09 16.43 -27.23
N ARG A 3 -5.91 17.04 -27.18
CA ARG A 3 -4.90 16.79 -26.16
C ARG A 3 -5.37 17.57 -24.94
N ASP A 4 -6.01 16.89 -24.01
CA ASP A 4 -6.09 17.43 -22.66
C ASP A 4 -4.67 17.38 -22.09
N ASN A 5 -4.17 18.57 -21.82
CA ASN A 5 -2.86 18.81 -21.25
C ASN A 5 -2.80 18.12 -19.88
N PHE A 6 -2.11 16.99 -19.84
CA PHE A 6 -1.51 16.44 -18.63
C PHE A 6 -0.54 17.50 -18.08
N GLU A 7 -1.05 18.43 -17.28
CA GLU A 7 -0.22 19.25 -16.40
C GLU A 7 0.56 18.30 -15.49
N LYS A 8 1.88 18.36 -15.63
CA LYS A 8 2.89 17.56 -14.95
C LYS A 8 2.55 17.29 -13.47
N ARG A 9 2.20 16.04 -13.18
CA ARG A 9 2.19 15.44 -11.84
C ARG A 9 3.62 15.12 -11.37
N THR A 10 4.48 16.12 -11.15
CA THR A 10 5.90 15.82 -10.82
C THR A 10 6.49 16.48 -9.57
N ASP A 11 5.69 17.07 -8.67
CA ASP A 11 6.25 17.71 -7.45
C ASP A 11 5.62 17.21 -6.13
N THR A 12 4.86 16.10 -6.13
CA THR A 12 4.08 15.66 -4.96
C THR A 12 4.81 14.69 -4.02
N ALA A 13 5.75 13.87 -4.50
CA ALA A 13 6.33 12.82 -3.65
C ALA A 13 7.57 13.24 -2.82
N GLU A 14 8.19 14.39 -3.13
CA GLU A 14 9.28 14.94 -2.30
C GLU A 14 8.83 15.28 -0.87
N TRP A 15 7.52 15.49 -0.65
CA TRP A 15 6.97 15.92 0.64
C TRP A 15 6.87 14.81 1.69
N LEU A 16 6.80 13.55 1.27
CA LEU A 16 6.75 12.43 2.21
C LEU A 16 8.14 11.85 2.49
N GLU A 17 9.23 12.27 1.81
CA GLU A 17 10.58 11.69 1.92
C GLU A 17 10.56 10.17 2.12
N PHE A 18 10.20 9.41 1.09
CA PHE A 18 10.32 7.96 1.13
C PHE A 18 11.79 7.57 0.98
N ASN A 19 12.30 6.76 1.92
CA ASN A 19 13.67 6.25 1.89
C ASN A 19 13.64 4.80 1.42
N GLU A 20 13.80 4.62 0.11
CA GLU A 20 13.76 3.34 -0.59
C GLU A 20 14.79 2.34 -0.04
N LYS A 21 15.99 2.80 0.30
CA LYS A 21 17.06 1.95 0.86
C LYS A 21 16.70 1.41 2.23
N ARG A 22 16.09 2.25 3.06
CA ARG A 22 15.59 1.84 4.37
C ARG A 22 14.41 0.88 4.23
N CYS A 23 13.51 1.12 3.27
CA CYS A 23 12.42 0.19 2.97
C CYS A 23 12.97 -1.19 2.61
N LEU A 24 13.88 -1.25 1.63
CA LEU A 24 14.52 -2.48 1.19
C LEU A 24 15.21 -3.20 2.36
N TYR A 25 16.01 -2.47 3.15
CA TYR A 25 16.66 -3.02 4.34
C TYR A 25 15.67 -3.58 5.38
N GLU A 26 14.56 -2.89 5.65
CA GLU A 26 13.55 -3.37 6.61
C GLU A 26 12.89 -4.67 6.11
N ILE A 27 12.62 -4.76 4.80
CA ILE A 27 12.05 -5.96 4.17
C ILE A 27 13.06 -7.11 4.18
N GLU A 28 14.29 -6.89 3.72
CA GLU A 28 15.36 -7.89 3.75
C GLU A 28 15.61 -8.43 5.16
N ARG A 29 15.58 -7.56 6.18
CA ARG A 29 15.73 -7.98 7.57
C ARG A 29 14.59 -8.89 8.02
N GLU A 30 13.36 -8.63 7.59
CA GLU A 30 12.20 -9.48 7.90
C GLU A 30 12.24 -10.79 7.13
N LEU A 31 12.77 -10.76 5.91
CA LEU A 31 12.91 -11.93 5.04
C LEU A 31 14.21 -12.73 5.28
N ALA A 32 15.12 -12.24 6.13
CA ALA A 32 16.43 -12.87 6.37
C ALA A 32 16.33 -14.32 6.87
N VAL A 33 15.24 -14.69 7.53
CA VAL A 33 14.97 -16.08 7.99
C VAL A 33 14.76 -17.04 6.81
N TYR A 34 14.39 -16.51 5.64
CA TYR A 34 14.08 -17.27 4.43
C TYR A 34 15.22 -17.27 3.39
N ASP A 35 16.39 -16.71 3.74
CA ASP A 35 17.58 -16.60 2.87
C ASP A 35 17.29 -15.92 1.51
N ILE A 36 16.40 -14.93 1.53
CA ILE A 36 16.03 -14.14 0.34
C ILE A 36 16.94 -12.92 0.27
N GLN A 37 17.56 -12.73 -0.90
CA GLN A 37 18.13 -11.45 -1.30
C GLN A 37 17.26 -10.85 -2.39
N LEU A 38 16.77 -9.63 -2.14
CA LEU A 38 16.07 -8.88 -3.16
C LEU A 38 17.10 -8.26 -4.11
N PRO A 39 16.79 -8.12 -5.41
CA PRO A 39 17.63 -7.35 -6.31
C PRO A 39 17.70 -5.89 -5.83
N ASP A 40 18.80 -5.18 -6.12
CA ASP A 40 18.84 -3.74 -5.91
C ASP A 40 17.86 -3.07 -6.87
N CYS A 41 16.69 -2.76 -6.33
CA CYS A 41 15.56 -2.17 -7.03
C CYS A 41 15.09 -0.89 -6.34
N SER A 42 16.04 -0.22 -5.68
CA SER A 42 15.80 0.99 -4.88
C SER A 42 15.07 2.07 -5.70
N SER A 43 15.50 2.30 -6.95
CA SER A 43 14.86 3.24 -7.87
C SER A 43 13.40 2.91 -8.14
N GLU A 44 13.13 1.66 -8.47
CA GLU A 44 11.82 1.14 -8.84
C GLU A 44 10.86 1.24 -7.66
N ILE A 45 11.30 0.90 -6.43
CA ILE A 45 10.47 1.05 -5.23
C ILE A 45 10.06 2.52 -5.04
N LYS A 46 11.00 3.45 -5.25
CA LYS A 46 10.74 4.88 -5.14
C LYS A 46 9.74 5.34 -6.20
N ASP A 47 9.89 4.88 -7.43
CA ASP A 47 8.99 5.22 -8.53
C ASP A 47 7.57 4.72 -8.25
N ILE A 48 7.40 3.45 -7.82
CA ILE A 48 6.08 2.91 -7.45
C ILE A 48 5.44 3.74 -6.34
N PHE A 49 6.19 4.10 -5.29
CA PHE A 49 5.65 4.92 -4.20
C PHE A 49 5.20 6.30 -4.71
N ASN A 50 6.00 6.95 -5.55
CA ASN A 50 5.69 8.28 -6.06
C ASN A 50 4.50 8.29 -7.01
N ASP A 51 4.35 7.25 -7.83
CA ASP A 51 3.29 7.13 -8.82
C ASP A 51 1.94 6.77 -8.20
N THR A 52 1.96 6.08 -7.06
CA THR A 52 0.75 5.58 -6.38
C THR A 52 0.25 6.48 -5.25
N VAL A 53 1.02 7.52 -4.88
CA VAL A 53 0.67 8.46 -3.80
C VAL A 53 0.38 9.85 -4.36
N GLU A 54 -0.87 10.30 -4.22
CA GLU A 54 -1.31 11.65 -4.56
C GLU A 54 -1.48 12.49 -3.28
N LEU A 55 -0.94 13.72 -3.27
CA LEU A 55 -1.08 14.65 -2.13
C LEU A 55 -2.02 15.81 -2.47
N GLU A 56 -2.99 16.06 -1.60
CA GLU A 56 -3.75 17.32 -1.61
C GLU A 56 -3.08 18.30 -0.65
N LEU A 57 -2.65 19.46 -1.17
CA LEU A 57 -1.95 20.49 -0.42
C LEU A 57 -2.86 21.69 -0.11
N ALA A 58 -2.63 22.35 1.02
CA ALA A 58 -3.31 23.58 1.42
C ALA A 58 -2.33 24.66 1.86
N GLU A 59 -2.54 25.92 1.45
CA GLU A 59 -1.81 27.06 2.00
C GLU A 59 -2.20 27.29 3.47
N CYS A 60 -1.23 27.54 4.34
CA CYS A 60 -1.46 27.78 5.76
C CYS A 60 -0.64 28.96 6.29
N GLY A 61 -1.13 29.58 7.37
CA GLY A 61 -0.39 30.62 8.09
C GLY A 61 0.79 30.04 8.88
N SER A 62 1.74 30.89 9.25
CA SER A 62 2.83 30.49 10.15
C SER A 62 2.26 30.02 11.51
N GLY A 63 2.52 28.77 11.89
CA GLY A 63 2.05 28.21 13.17
C GLY A 63 0.69 27.52 13.11
N GLU A 64 0.02 27.50 11.94
CA GLU A 64 -1.19 26.70 11.72
C GLU A 64 -0.80 25.27 11.30
N GLU A 65 -0.21 24.53 12.22
CA GLU A 65 0.19 23.13 12.02
C GLU A 65 -1.06 22.26 11.98
N LYS A 66 -1.61 22.04 10.78
CA LYS A 66 -2.59 20.98 10.58
C LYS A 66 -1.99 19.91 9.68
N THR A 67 -1.63 18.82 10.37
CA THR A 67 -1.41 17.44 9.88
C THR A 67 -0.01 17.05 9.38
N LYS A 68 0.51 15.94 9.94
CA LYS A 68 1.69 15.15 9.51
C LYS A 68 3.02 15.90 9.26
N GLY A 69 3.27 17.01 9.96
CA GLY A 69 4.64 17.46 10.27
C GLY A 69 5.49 18.06 9.13
N VAL A 70 4.93 18.32 7.95
CA VAL A 70 5.71 18.91 6.83
C VAL A 70 5.60 20.44 6.85
N ARG A 71 6.76 21.12 6.91
CA ARG A 71 6.90 22.58 6.85
C ARG A 71 7.75 22.94 5.64
N VAL A 72 7.20 23.62 4.62
CA VAL A 72 8.05 24.27 3.61
C VAL A 72 7.52 25.66 3.26
N ARG A 73 8.47 26.60 3.26
CA ARG A 73 8.37 27.99 2.84
C ARG A 73 8.56 28.03 1.32
N ARG A 74 7.58 28.52 0.56
CA ARG A 74 7.78 28.74 -0.88
C ARG A 74 8.56 30.05 -1.10
N ASP A 75 9.58 29.99 -1.95
CA ASP A 75 10.47 31.06 -2.39
C ASP A 75 9.98 32.48 -2.12
N GLY A 76 10.71 33.23 -1.28
CA GLY A 76 10.61 34.69 -1.16
C GLY A 76 9.27 35.28 -0.66
N THR A 77 8.19 34.52 -0.56
CA THR A 77 6.81 35.03 -0.35
C THR A 77 6.30 34.89 1.08
N GLY A 78 6.93 34.05 1.92
CA GLY A 78 6.55 33.88 3.33
C GLY A 78 5.29 33.03 3.59
N ARG A 79 4.75 32.36 2.56
CA ARG A 79 3.60 31.43 2.70
C ARG A 79 4.08 30.00 3.02
N PHE A 80 3.29 29.28 3.82
CA PHE A 80 3.51 27.88 4.18
C PHE A 80 2.48 26.98 3.47
N THR A 81 2.83 25.72 3.27
CA THR A 81 1.94 24.70 2.70
C THR A 81 1.94 23.47 3.60
N SER A 82 0.76 22.90 3.85
CA SER A 82 0.59 21.64 4.58
C SER A 82 -0.12 20.59 3.72
N ILE A 83 0.06 19.32 4.08
CA ILE A 83 -0.67 18.20 3.47
C ILE A 83 -2.05 18.14 4.10
N LYS A 84 -3.09 18.35 3.28
CA LYS A 84 -4.50 18.28 3.68
C LYS A 84 -5.01 16.85 3.65
N ASN A 85 -4.75 16.13 2.56
CA ASN A 85 -5.13 14.73 2.39
C ASN A 85 -4.03 13.97 1.63
N ILE A 86 -3.98 12.66 1.85
CA ILE A 86 -3.15 11.73 1.08
C ILE A 86 -4.13 10.77 0.42
N ARG A 87 -3.94 10.49 -0.87
CA ARG A 87 -4.70 9.48 -1.58
C ARG A 87 -3.72 8.44 -2.09
N PHE A 88 -4.00 7.18 -1.81
CA PHE A 88 -3.14 6.06 -2.19
C PHE A 88 -3.88 5.14 -3.15
N CYS A 89 -3.33 4.96 -4.35
CA CYS A 89 -3.82 4.02 -5.35
C CYS A 89 -3.44 2.58 -4.94
N LEU A 90 -4.28 1.97 -4.10
CA LEU A 90 -4.03 0.66 -3.51
C LEU A 90 -3.89 -0.43 -4.57
N TRP A 91 -4.79 -0.46 -5.56
CA TRP A 91 -4.78 -1.46 -6.63
C TRP A 91 -3.49 -1.39 -7.47
N GLU A 92 -3.17 -0.20 -7.98
CA GLU A 92 -1.96 0.05 -8.79
C GLU A 92 -0.69 -0.26 -7.98
N SER A 93 -0.64 0.13 -6.71
CA SER A 93 0.51 -0.17 -5.85
C SER A 93 0.73 -1.67 -5.70
N ILE A 94 -0.33 -2.44 -5.47
CA ILE A 94 -0.19 -3.90 -5.32
C ILE A 94 0.25 -4.52 -6.65
N GLU A 95 -0.31 -4.09 -7.78
CA GLU A 95 0.08 -4.58 -9.10
C GLU A 95 1.56 -4.34 -9.40
N GLU A 96 2.04 -3.12 -9.20
CA GLU A 96 3.43 -2.76 -9.47
C GLU A 96 4.41 -3.43 -8.50
N ILE A 97 4.02 -3.60 -7.23
CA ILE A 97 4.81 -4.40 -6.27
C ILE A 97 4.95 -5.84 -6.77
N PHE A 98 3.87 -6.46 -7.26
CA PHE A 98 3.96 -7.82 -7.80
C PHE A 98 4.81 -7.92 -9.07
N ASN A 99 4.76 -6.91 -9.94
CA ASN A 99 5.68 -6.81 -11.08
C ASN A 99 7.13 -6.69 -10.62
N LEU A 100 7.39 -5.92 -9.56
CA LEU A 100 8.72 -5.75 -8.98
C LEU A 100 9.29 -7.04 -8.39
N VAL A 101 8.45 -7.92 -7.84
CA VAL A 101 8.90 -9.16 -7.19
C VAL A 101 8.70 -10.41 -8.03
N CYS A 102 8.31 -10.29 -9.30
CA CYS A 102 7.93 -11.42 -10.17
C CYS A 102 9.05 -12.44 -10.44
N GLN A 103 10.31 -12.07 -10.21
CA GLN A 103 11.48 -12.95 -10.26
C GLN A 103 11.57 -13.96 -9.11
N ILE A 104 10.74 -13.84 -8.07
CA ILE A 104 10.73 -14.78 -6.95
C ILE A 104 9.96 -16.05 -7.35
N ASP A 105 10.69 -17.12 -7.66
CA ASP A 105 10.12 -18.40 -8.12
C ASP A 105 9.28 -19.12 -7.05
N ASN A 106 9.55 -18.85 -5.76
CA ASN A 106 8.79 -19.44 -4.66
C ASN A 106 7.53 -18.62 -4.40
N GLU A 107 6.38 -19.21 -4.73
CA GLU A 107 5.06 -18.60 -4.58
C GLU A 107 4.82 -18.00 -3.18
N ALA A 108 5.14 -18.73 -2.10
CA ALA A 108 4.96 -18.25 -0.73
C ALA A 108 5.82 -17.01 -0.43
N LEU A 109 7.07 -17.01 -0.88
CA LEU A 109 8.00 -15.91 -0.68
C LEU A 109 7.64 -14.69 -1.53
N PHE A 110 7.11 -14.92 -2.73
CA PHE A 110 6.60 -13.89 -3.63
C PHE A 110 5.48 -13.07 -2.96
N TYR A 111 4.47 -13.74 -2.39
CA TYR A 111 3.38 -13.07 -1.69
C TYR A 111 3.84 -12.38 -0.40
N MET A 112 4.64 -13.05 0.41
CA MET A 112 5.17 -12.47 1.65
C MET A 112 5.94 -11.19 1.35
N THR A 113 6.81 -11.20 0.34
CA THR A 113 7.59 -10.01 -0.07
C THR A 113 6.67 -8.88 -0.51
N ALA A 114 5.65 -9.17 -1.33
CA ALA A 114 4.68 -8.17 -1.79
C ALA A 114 3.91 -7.54 -0.61
N THR A 115 3.46 -8.37 0.34
CA THR A 115 2.80 -7.93 1.58
C THR A 115 3.70 -6.99 2.39
N HIS A 116 4.99 -7.29 2.54
CA HIS A 116 5.92 -6.42 3.26
C HIS A 116 6.15 -5.08 2.56
N PHE A 117 6.28 -5.06 1.23
CA PHE A 117 6.36 -3.81 0.47
C PHE A 117 5.12 -2.94 0.69
N LEU A 118 3.94 -3.52 0.52
CA LEU A 118 2.68 -2.81 0.69
C LEU A 118 2.55 -2.26 2.11
N TYR A 119 2.90 -3.06 3.12
CA TYR A 119 2.88 -2.65 4.53
C TYR A 119 3.77 -1.43 4.77
N MET A 120 4.97 -1.41 4.18
CA MET A 120 5.89 -0.28 4.29
C MET A 120 5.35 1.00 3.65
N PHE A 121 4.66 0.88 2.51
CA PHE A 121 4.04 2.02 1.84
C PHE A 121 2.88 2.58 2.67
N ILE A 122 1.97 1.72 3.12
CA ILE A 122 0.82 2.06 3.97
C ILE A 122 1.27 2.73 5.28
N LYS A 123 2.29 2.16 5.93
CA LYS A 123 2.90 2.72 7.13
C LYS A 123 3.51 4.09 6.86
N LYS A 124 4.14 4.28 5.70
CA LYS A 124 4.76 5.56 5.33
C LYS A 124 3.73 6.66 5.14
N ILE A 125 2.61 6.37 4.46
CA ILE A 125 1.51 7.32 4.30
C ILE A 125 0.71 7.51 5.60
N GLY A 126 1.00 6.73 6.65
CA GLY A 126 0.44 6.89 7.99
C GLY A 126 -1.00 6.41 8.08
N ILE A 127 -1.34 5.33 7.37
CA ILE A 127 -2.56 4.56 7.59
C ILE A 127 -2.21 3.44 8.58
N GLU A 128 -3.00 3.32 9.64
CA GLU A 128 -2.77 2.37 10.73
C GLU A 128 -3.33 0.98 10.37
N LEU A 129 -2.65 0.29 9.45
CA LEU A 129 -2.86 -1.13 9.20
C LEU A 129 -1.74 -1.94 9.82
N ASP A 130 -2.08 -3.08 10.40
CA ASP A 130 -1.08 -4.07 10.77
C ASP A 130 -0.70 -4.98 9.58
N LYS A 131 0.26 -5.87 9.83
CA LYS A 131 0.74 -6.80 8.80
C LYS A 131 -0.30 -7.83 8.38
N LYS A 132 -1.14 -8.28 9.32
CA LYS A 132 -2.19 -9.27 9.06
C LYS A 132 -3.27 -8.67 8.15
N GLN A 133 -3.70 -7.45 8.44
CA GLN A 133 -4.60 -6.68 7.60
C GLN A 133 -4.03 -6.46 6.21
N THR A 134 -2.74 -6.12 6.12
CA THR A 134 -2.04 -5.98 4.83
C THR A 134 -2.02 -7.31 4.05
N ALA A 135 -1.74 -8.42 4.72
CA ALA A 135 -1.77 -9.75 4.11
C ALA A 135 -3.18 -10.12 3.59
N VAL A 136 -4.24 -9.81 4.36
CA VAL A 136 -5.62 -10.01 3.92
C VAL A 136 -5.93 -9.20 2.65
N ILE A 137 -5.47 -7.95 2.56
CA ILE A 137 -5.64 -7.11 1.38
C ILE A 137 -4.96 -7.74 0.16
N VAL A 138 -3.69 -8.14 0.30
CA VAL A 138 -2.91 -8.76 -0.78
C VAL A 138 -3.52 -10.08 -1.24
N ALA A 139 -3.91 -10.93 -0.30
CA ALA A 139 -4.59 -12.20 -0.56
C ALA A 139 -5.91 -11.99 -1.31
N LEU A 140 -6.72 -11.03 -0.88
CA LEU A 140 -7.99 -10.72 -1.53
C LEU A 140 -7.77 -10.18 -2.94
N TYR A 141 -6.85 -9.24 -3.13
CA TYR A 141 -6.49 -8.70 -4.43
C TYR A 141 -6.13 -9.81 -5.42
N GLN A 142 -5.21 -10.68 -5.03
CA GLN A 142 -4.73 -11.76 -5.88
C GLN A 142 -5.84 -12.74 -6.25
N GLU A 143 -6.72 -13.04 -5.31
CA GLU A 143 -7.84 -13.91 -5.61
C GLU A 143 -8.82 -13.27 -6.59
N THR A 144 -9.14 -11.99 -6.39
CA THR A 144 -10.12 -11.27 -7.22
C THR A 144 -9.69 -11.17 -8.68
N LYS A 145 -8.39 -11.28 -8.99
CA LYS A 145 -7.89 -11.40 -10.38
C LYS A 145 -8.20 -12.75 -11.03
N GLN A 146 -8.38 -13.80 -10.24
CA GLN A 146 -8.55 -15.17 -10.72
C GLN A 146 -10.02 -15.62 -10.69
N ARG A 147 -10.78 -15.20 -9.68
CA ARG A 147 -12.18 -15.58 -9.50
C ARG A 147 -12.94 -14.60 -8.60
N GLU A 148 -14.26 -14.71 -8.65
CA GLU A 148 -15.13 -13.98 -7.73
C GLU A 148 -14.96 -14.48 -6.30
N VAL A 149 -14.74 -13.54 -5.37
CA VAL A 149 -14.67 -13.82 -3.93
C VAL A 149 -15.99 -13.43 -3.29
N THR A 150 -16.62 -14.37 -2.61
CA THR A 150 -17.94 -14.25 -1.97
C THR A 150 -17.88 -14.83 -0.57
N ASP A 151 -18.93 -14.66 0.23
CA ASP A 151 -19.03 -15.25 1.58
C ASP A 151 -18.74 -16.76 1.59
N GLU A 152 -19.10 -17.48 0.52
CA GLU A 152 -18.93 -18.93 0.41
C GLU A 152 -17.47 -19.38 0.31
N ASN A 153 -16.59 -18.54 -0.22
CA ASN A 153 -15.20 -18.92 -0.52
C ASN A 153 -14.14 -18.01 0.12
N LEU A 154 -14.53 -16.88 0.71
CA LEU A 154 -13.65 -15.87 1.31
C LEU A 154 -12.68 -16.49 2.32
N GLU A 155 -13.19 -17.29 3.25
CA GLU A 155 -12.36 -17.92 4.28
C GLU A 155 -11.29 -18.82 3.66
N LYS A 156 -11.69 -19.69 2.73
CA LYS A 156 -10.79 -20.65 2.08
C LYS A 156 -9.71 -19.93 1.29
N VAL A 157 -10.07 -18.83 0.63
CA VAL A 157 -9.17 -17.97 -0.14
C VAL A 157 -8.12 -17.36 0.79
N ILE A 158 -8.57 -16.61 1.80
CA ILE A 158 -7.67 -15.86 2.68
C ILE A 158 -6.78 -16.83 3.48
N SER A 159 -7.35 -17.91 4.01
CA SER A 159 -6.59 -18.91 4.78
C SER A 159 -5.52 -19.61 3.95
N ARG A 160 -5.79 -19.90 2.67
CA ARG A 160 -4.80 -20.47 1.75
C ARG A 160 -3.59 -19.54 1.63
N TRP A 161 -3.83 -18.26 1.38
CA TRP A 161 -2.79 -17.25 1.21
C TRP A 161 -2.01 -16.99 2.50
N LEU A 162 -2.71 -16.80 3.62
CA LEU A 162 -2.07 -16.58 4.93
C LEU A 162 -1.20 -17.77 5.37
N THR A 163 -1.57 -19.00 4.99
CA THR A 163 -0.76 -20.19 5.25
C THR A 163 0.56 -20.16 4.46
N GLN A 164 0.51 -19.68 3.22
CA GLN A 164 1.68 -19.51 2.35
C GLN A 164 2.58 -18.36 2.83
N GLU A 165 2.00 -17.28 3.33
CA GLU A 165 2.73 -16.11 3.83
C GLU A 165 3.29 -16.26 5.26
N GLY A 166 3.25 -17.46 5.86
CA GLY A 166 3.76 -17.68 7.22
C GLY A 166 2.86 -17.11 8.33
N TYR A 167 1.70 -16.54 7.99
CA TYR A 167 0.65 -16.11 8.93
C TYR A 167 -0.27 -17.26 9.36
N GLN A 168 0.28 -18.46 9.50
CA GLN A 168 -0.44 -19.73 9.79
C GLN A 168 -1.28 -19.72 11.07
N GLN A 169 -1.20 -18.66 11.88
CA GLN A 169 -1.84 -18.54 13.18
C GLN A 169 -3.15 -17.76 13.17
N MET A 170 -3.57 -17.16 12.05
CA MET A 170 -4.85 -16.44 12.01
C MET A 170 -6.02 -17.42 11.99
N GLY A 171 -6.83 -17.37 13.05
CA GLY A 171 -8.06 -18.13 13.14
C GLY A 171 -9.15 -17.56 12.23
N ILE A 172 -10.14 -18.39 11.88
CA ILE A 172 -11.28 -17.99 11.04
C ILE A 172 -12.01 -16.76 11.62
N GLU A 173 -12.21 -16.73 12.93
CA GLU A 173 -12.85 -15.61 13.63
C GLU A 173 -12.03 -14.33 13.49
N GLU A 174 -10.70 -14.44 13.52
CA GLU A 174 -9.79 -13.31 13.34
C GLU A 174 -9.85 -12.76 11.92
N ILE A 175 -9.81 -13.63 10.90
CA ILE A 175 -9.96 -13.24 9.49
C ILE A 175 -11.26 -12.45 9.27
N GLN A 176 -12.38 -12.94 9.82
CA GLN A 176 -13.66 -12.25 9.70
C GLN A 176 -13.68 -10.89 10.40
N VAL A 177 -13.00 -10.76 11.55
CA VAL A 177 -12.85 -9.48 12.25
C VAL A 177 -12.05 -8.50 11.39
N GLU A 178 -10.91 -8.93 10.83
CA GLU A 178 -10.08 -8.07 9.99
C GLU A 178 -10.83 -7.61 8.74
N ILE A 179 -11.55 -8.51 8.06
CA ILE A 179 -12.33 -8.16 6.87
C ILE A 179 -13.42 -7.14 7.21
N LYS A 180 -14.14 -7.32 8.33
CA LYS A 180 -15.16 -6.36 8.77
C LYS A 180 -14.55 -4.99 9.08
N GLN A 181 -13.36 -4.96 9.68
CA GLN A 181 -12.66 -3.73 10.00
C GLN A 181 -12.17 -3.01 8.74
N LEU A 182 -11.54 -3.74 7.81
CA LEU A 182 -11.10 -3.24 6.51
C LEU A 182 -12.29 -2.73 5.67
N ALA A 183 -13.44 -3.40 5.72
CA ALA A 183 -14.66 -2.93 5.06
C ALA A 183 -15.20 -1.65 5.69
N LYS A 184 -15.17 -1.53 7.03
CA LYS A 184 -15.56 -0.31 7.74
C LYS A 184 -14.67 0.88 7.38
N TRP A 185 -13.40 0.63 7.11
CA TRP A 185 -12.44 1.65 6.66
C TRP A 185 -12.52 1.95 5.17
N GLY A 186 -13.38 1.24 4.42
CA GLY A 186 -13.51 1.43 2.98
C GLY A 186 -12.31 0.92 2.18
N ILE A 187 -11.50 0.01 2.76
CA ILE A 187 -10.37 -0.64 2.08
C ILE A 187 -10.83 -1.91 1.36
N ILE A 188 -11.82 -2.60 1.92
CA ILE A 188 -12.53 -3.70 1.26
C ILE A 188 -13.93 -3.20 0.88
N GLU A 189 -14.28 -3.35 -0.39
CA GLU A 189 -15.60 -3.06 -0.91
C GLU A 189 -16.41 -4.36 -1.01
N ILE A 190 -17.65 -4.32 -0.54
CA ILE A 190 -18.59 -5.44 -0.64
C ILE A 190 -19.74 -5.01 -1.54
N ALA A 191 -19.70 -5.44 -2.80
CA ALA A 191 -20.68 -5.07 -3.82
C ALA A 191 -21.36 -6.32 -4.38
N TYR A 192 -22.69 -6.37 -4.32
CA TYR A 192 -23.48 -7.52 -4.81
C TYR A 192 -23.03 -8.89 -4.24
N GLY A 193 -22.62 -8.92 -2.97
CA GLY A 193 -22.12 -10.13 -2.31
C GLY A 193 -20.68 -10.52 -2.70
N ARG A 194 -19.97 -9.65 -3.42
CA ARG A 194 -18.59 -9.85 -3.85
C ARG A 194 -17.65 -8.96 -3.08
N TYR A 195 -16.53 -9.53 -2.67
CA TYR A 195 -15.45 -8.84 -1.98
C TYR A 195 -14.42 -8.35 -3.00
N LEU A 196 -14.10 -7.06 -2.93
CA LEU A 196 -13.10 -6.38 -3.75
C LEU A 196 -12.21 -5.54 -2.83
N ILE A 197 -10.98 -5.26 -3.25
CA ILE A 197 -10.21 -4.19 -2.61
C ILE A 197 -10.60 -2.85 -3.24
N ALA A 198 -10.58 -1.78 -2.46
CA ALA A 198 -10.78 -0.44 -2.96
C ALA A 198 -9.68 -0.07 -3.95
N GLU A 199 -10.04 0.64 -5.01
CA GLU A 199 -9.06 1.15 -5.96
C GLU A 199 -8.11 2.14 -5.27
N LYS A 200 -8.67 2.97 -4.37
CA LYS A 200 -7.96 4.05 -3.68
C LYS A 200 -8.42 4.23 -2.23
N ILE A 201 -7.48 4.57 -1.36
CA ILE A 201 -7.72 4.80 0.08
C ILE A 201 -7.21 6.18 0.51
N TYR A 202 -7.80 6.75 1.56
CA TYR A 202 -7.57 8.12 2.06
C TYR A 202 -7.12 8.14 3.53
#